data_AF-A0A7S3MKR5-F1
#
_entry.id   AF-A0A7S3MKR5-F1
#
_cell.length_a   1.000
_cell.length_b   1.000
_cell.length_c   1.000
_cell.angle_alpha   90.00
_cell.angle_beta   90.00
_cell.angle_gamma   90.00
#
_symmetry.space_group_name_H-M   'P 1'
#
loop_
_entity.id
_entity.type
_entity.pdbx_description
1 polymer ?
#
loop_
_entity_poly.entity_id
_entity_poly.type
_entity_poly.pdbx_seq_one_letter_code
_entity_poly.pdbx_strand_id
1 'polypeptide(L)'
;MAAMSSSSIPGIFQPRQFKGHLLMDGGTIWGTNPFSAVEQCMELVEDPEDVIVDICICSGEISPDQTSAVSKNSLRNFMRGADIHKSYASGHSITQAMSTYPDVDWRYLFLQEHSVDDLDFRNSTTWPMQEEGRQ
;
A
#
# COMPACT_ATOMS: atom_id res chain seq x y z
N MET A 1 17.26 -8.01 4.95
CA MET A 1 16.30 -8.39 6.02
C MET A 1 15.11 -7.45 6.10
N ALA A 2 15.28 -6.14 5.88
CA ALA A 2 14.17 -5.17 5.89
C ALA A 2 13.03 -5.53 4.92
N ALA A 3 13.34 -5.90 3.67
CA ALA A 3 12.33 -6.33 2.69
C ALA A 3 11.47 -7.50 3.19
N MET A 4 12.09 -8.51 3.81
CA MET A 4 11.38 -9.67 4.37
C MET A 4 10.48 -9.28 5.55
N SER A 5 10.94 -8.38 6.42
CA SER A 5 10.12 -7.88 7.52
C SER A 5 8.93 -7.07 6.99
N SER A 6 9.16 -6.24 5.96
CA SER A 6 8.12 -5.41 5.34
C SER A 6 7.07 -6.22 4.59
N SER A 7 7.35 -7.46 4.18
CA SER A 7 6.42 -8.33 3.45
C SER A 7 5.85 -9.47 4.31
N SER A 8 5.99 -9.39 5.64
CA SER A 8 5.56 -10.45 6.57
C SER A 8 4.07 -10.36 6.90
N ILE A 9 3.22 -10.72 5.93
CA ILE A 9 1.75 -10.64 6.03
C ILE A 9 1.23 -11.55 7.17
N PRO A 10 0.52 -10.99 8.17
CA PRO A 10 -0.06 -11.77 9.26
C PRO A 10 -0.96 -12.90 8.77
N GLY A 11 -0.78 -14.09 9.34
CA GLY A 11 -1.56 -15.29 8.97
C GLY A 11 -1.00 -16.06 7.76
N ILE A 12 -0.08 -15.47 6.98
CA ILE A 12 0.62 -16.14 5.88
C ILE A 12 2.08 -16.38 6.24
N PHE A 13 2.76 -15.33 6.71
CA PHE A 13 4.17 -15.37 7.10
C PHE A 13 4.32 -15.03 8.58
N GLN A 14 5.30 -15.65 9.24
CA GLN A 14 5.59 -15.38 10.64
C GLN A 14 6.25 -14.00 10.81
N PRO A 15 5.92 -13.26 11.88
CA PRO A 15 6.60 -12.01 12.22
C PRO A 15 8.13 -12.20 12.32
N ARG A 16 8.89 -11.18 11.94
CA ARG A 16 10.37 -11.25 11.86
C ARG A 16 11.02 -10.37 12.89
N GLN A 17 12.00 -10.93 13.61
CA GLN A 17 12.86 -10.13 14.47
C GLN A 17 13.91 -9.40 13.65
N PHE A 18 13.95 -8.08 13.76
CA PHE A 18 14.96 -7.25 13.12
C PHE A 18 15.28 -6.03 13.99
N LYS A 19 16.58 -5.80 14.23
CA LYS A 19 17.07 -4.71 15.11
C LYS A 19 16.40 -4.67 16.50
N GLY A 20 16.11 -5.83 17.10
CA GLY A 20 15.48 -5.91 18.43
C GLY A 20 13.96 -5.70 18.43
N HIS A 21 13.34 -5.46 17.28
CA HIS A 21 11.89 -5.32 17.13
C HIS A 21 11.28 -6.56 16.49
N LEU A 22 10.05 -6.88 16.89
CA LEU A 22 9.21 -7.87 16.21
C LEU A 22 8.37 -7.14 15.16
N LEU A 23 8.66 -7.38 13.88
CA LEU A 23 8.08 -6.66 12.75
C LEU A 23 7.13 -7.56 11.96
N MET A 24 6.12 -6.94 11.38
CA MET A 24 5.14 -7.52 10.46
C MET A 24 5.00 -6.61 9.23
N ASP A 25 4.24 -7.05 8.24
CA ASP A 25 3.98 -6.29 7.01
C ASP A 25 3.59 -4.84 7.28
N GLY A 26 4.30 -3.90 6.64
CA GLY A 26 4.10 -2.47 6.78
C GLY A 26 2.76 -2.01 6.20
N GLY A 27 2.27 -2.72 5.18
CA GLY A 27 0.96 -2.49 4.55
C GLY A 27 -0.22 -2.69 5.50
N THR A 28 -0.01 -3.34 6.65
CA THR A 28 -1.01 -3.50 7.70
C THR A 28 -1.21 -2.25 8.55
N ILE A 29 -0.22 -1.35 8.63
CA ILE A 29 -0.29 -0.10 9.42
C ILE A 29 -0.43 1.12 8.50
N TRP A 30 0.34 1.17 7.41
CA TRP A 30 0.27 2.22 6.41
C TRP A 30 0.15 1.57 5.04
N GLY A 31 -1.00 1.70 4.38
CA GLY A 31 -1.15 1.15 3.03
C GLY A 31 -0.29 1.90 2.01
N THR A 32 -0.28 3.23 2.08
CA THR A 32 0.66 4.10 1.37
C THR A 32 1.26 5.09 2.37
N ASN A 33 2.60 5.24 2.40
CA ASN A 33 3.28 6.15 3.34
C ASN A 33 3.94 7.34 2.60
N PRO A 34 3.15 8.29 2.08
CA PRO A 34 3.66 9.44 1.34
C PRO A 34 4.44 10.42 2.25
N PHE A 35 4.13 10.49 3.54
CA PHE A 35 4.84 11.36 4.50
C PHE A 35 6.33 11.03 4.56
N SER A 36 6.66 9.77 4.84
CA SER A 36 8.06 9.35 4.94
C SER A 36 8.82 9.48 3.62
N ALA A 37 8.11 9.38 2.48
CA ALA A 37 8.70 9.57 1.17
C ALA A 37 9.07 11.03 0.93
N VAL A 38 8.15 11.96 1.21
CA VAL A 38 8.41 13.40 1.11
C VAL A 38 9.52 13.82 2.08
N GLU A 39 9.44 13.41 3.35
CA GLU A 39 10.47 13.74 4.35
C GLU A 39 11.87 13.30 3.93
N GLN A 40 12.02 12.10 3.36
CA GLN A 40 13.32 11.63 2.86
C GLN A 40 13.78 12.39 1.62
N CYS A 41 12.87 12.81 0.72
CA CYS A 41 13.24 13.66 -0.42
C CYS A 41 13.71 15.04 0.05
N MET A 42 13.06 15.61 1.07
CA MET A 42 13.42 16.91 1.66
C MET A 42 14.80 16.90 2.37
N GLU A 43 15.38 15.73 2.66
CA GLU A 43 16.77 15.64 3.14
C GLU A 43 17.80 15.86 2.01
N LEU A 44 17.37 15.77 0.74
CA LEU A 44 18.24 15.84 -0.43
C LEU A 44 18.09 17.14 -1.23
N VAL A 45 16.94 17.81 -1.13
CA VAL A 45 16.63 19.05 -1.85
C VAL A 45 16.40 20.21 -0.88
N GLU A 46 16.71 21.42 -1.32
CA GLU A 46 16.52 22.63 -0.49
C GLU A 46 15.08 23.16 -0.61
N ASP A 47 14.48 23.08 -1.81
CA ASP A 47 13.15 23.60 -2.11
C ASP A 47 12.12 22.46 -2.23
N PRO A 48 10.95 22.55 -1.55
CA PRO A 48 9.90 21.52 -1.64
C PRO A 48 9.33 21.31 -3.05
N GLU A 49 9.38 22.35 -3.89
CA GLU A 49 8.87 22.33 -5.27
C GLU A 49 9.67 21.36 -6.17
N ASP A 50 10.91 21.02 -5.79
CA ASP A 50 11.73 20.03 -6.49
C ASP A 50 11.31 18.58 -6.17
N VAL A 51 10.47 18.38 -5.16
CA VAL A 51 9.93 17.06 -4.81
C VAL A 51 8.69 16.80 -5.65
N ILE A 52 8.80 15.83 -6.55
CA ILE A 52 7.71 15.40 -7.42
C ILE A 52 7.22 14.03 -6.96
N VAL A 53 5.92 13.91 -6.69
CA VAL A 53 5.31 12.68 -6.17
C VAL A 53 4.21 12.19 -7.09
N ASP A 54 4.39 10.96 -7.58
CA ASP A 54 3.35 10.17 -8.23
C ASP A 54 2.98 9.00 -7.32
N ILE A 55 1.68 8.76 -7.13
CA ILE A 55 1.19 7.68 -6.29
C ILE A 55 0.48 6.66 -7.17
N CYS A 56 0.92 5.41 -7.09
CA CYS A 56 0.21 4.28 -7.68
C CYS A 56 -0.37 3.41 -6.56
N ILE A 57 -1.70 3.29 -6.53
CA ILE A 57 -2.41 2.42 -5.59
C ILE A 57 -2.78 1.13 -6.31
N CYS A 58 -2.15 0.04 -5.87
CA CYS A 58 -2.34 -1.31 -6.41
C CYS A 58 -3.29 -2.18 -5.59
N SER A 59 -3.83 -1.68 -4.47
CA SER A 59 -4.85 -2.39 -3.71
C SER A 59 -6.22 -2.13 -4.31
N GLY A 60 -6.92 -3.20 -4.69
CA GLY A 60 -8.28 -3.13 -5.23
C GLY A 60 -9.21 -2.30 -4.35
N GLU A 61 -9.84 -1.31 -4.98
CA GLU A 61 -10.87 -0.41 -4.45
C GLU A 61 -10.45 0.52 -3.28
N ILE A 62 -10.36 1.83 -3.56
CA ILE A 62 -10.43 2.90 -2.54
C ILE A 62 -11.78 2.84 -1.78
N SER A 63 -12.79 2.24 -2.40
CA SER A 63 -14.14 2.09 -1.87
C SER A 63 -14.52 0.61 -1.90
N PRO A 64 -14.14 -0.19 -0.88
CA PRO A 64 -14.49 -1.61 -0.84
C PRO A 64 -16.00 -1.77 -1.00
N ASP A 65 -16.42 -2.66 -1.92
CA ASP A 65 -17.83 -3.00 -2.11
C ASP A 65 -18.54 -3.24 -0.76
N GLN A 66 -19.47 -2.35 -0.43
CA GLN A 66 -20.22 -2.40 0.83
C GLN A 66 -21.36 -3.43 0.80
N THR A 67 -21.59 -4.08 -0.35
CA THR A 67 -22.68 -5.04 -0.54
C THR A 67 -22.24 -6.50 -0.42
N SER A 68 -20.95 -6.76 -0.21
CA SER A 68 -20.41 -8.11 -0.12
C SER A 68 -20.99 -8.87 1.09
N ALA A 69 -21.62 -10.02 0.84
CA ALA A 69 -22.27 -10.81 1.88
C ALA A 69 -21.27 -11.34 2.94
N VAL A 70 -21.64 -11.25 4.22
CA VAL A 70 -20.84 -11.75 5.35
C VAL A 70 -20.55 -13.25 5.18
N SER A 71 -19.26 -13.63 5.24
CA SER A 71 -18.86 -15.03 5.15
C SER A 71 -19.10 -15.76 6.48
N LYS A 72 -19.38 -17.07 6.45
CA LYS A 72 -19.39 -17.90 7.67
C LYS A 72 -17.99 -18.22 8.19
N ASN A 73 -16.94 -17.82 7.46
CA ASN A 73 -15.55 -18.06 7.83
C ASN A 73 -14.95 -16.84 8.54
N SER A 74 -14.57 -17.02 9.81
CA SER A 74 -14.02 -15.94 10.64
C SER A 74 -12.71 -15.36 10.12
N LEU A 75 -11.85 -16.18 9.49
CA LEU A 75 -10.58 -15.72 8.91
C LEU A 75 -10.85 -14.81 7.70
N ARG A 76 -11.82 -15.17 6.85
CA ARG A 76 -12.21 -14.34 5.71
C ARG A 76 -12.80 -13.00 6.14
N ASN A 77 -13.63 -12.98 7.17
CA ASN A 77 -14.17 -11.72 7.69
C ASN A 77 -13.09 -10.85 8.35
N PHE A 78 -12.12 -11.47 9.04
CA PHE A 78 -10.97 -10.76 9.61
C PHE A 78 -10.09 -10.12 8.52
N MET A 79 -9.73 -10.90 7.49
CA MET A 79 -8.98 -10.40 6.33
C MET A 79 -9.73 -9.27 5.63
N ARG A 80 -11.04 -9.44 5.36
CA ARG A 80 -11.87 -8.38 4.77
C ARG A 80 -11.91 -7.11 5.62
N GLY A 81 -11.98 -7.24 6.95
CA GLY A 81 -11.93 -6.10 7.86
C GLY A 81 -10.59 -5.35 7.78
N ALA A 82 -9.49 -6.10 7.67
CA ALA A 82 -8.16 -5.52 7.48
C ALA A 82 -8.03 -4.82 6.12
N ASP A 83 -8.59 -5.39 5.04
CA ASP A 83 -8.58 -4.80 3.71
C ASP A 83 -9.36 -3.47 3.68
N ILE A 84 -10.56 -3.45 4.26
CA ILE A 84 -11.38 -2.22 4.36
C ILE A 84 -10.61 -1.14 5.14
N HIS A 85 -10.04 -1.51 6.29
CA HIS A 85 -9.25 -0.58 7.09
C HIS A 85 -8.07 -0.02 6.29
N LYS A 86 -7.36 -0.87 5.56
CA LYS A 86 -6.22 -0.50 4.70
C LYS A 86 -6.63 0.44 3.58
N SER A 87 -7.76 0.20 2.89
CA SER A 87 -8.25 1.10 1.83
C SER A 87 -8.54 2.51 2.36
N TYR A 88 -9.24 2.62 3.50
CA TYR A 88 -9.51 3.93 4.12
C TYR A 88 -8.25 4.61 4.66
N ALA A 89 -7.36 3.85 5.31
CA ALA A 89 -6.09 4.39 5.80
C ALA A 89 -5.25 4.97 4.66
N SER A 90 -5.14 4.24 3.54
CA SER A 90 -4.37 4.68 2.37
C SER A 90 -4.89 5.99 1.78
N GLY A 91 -6.19 6.09 1.54
CA GLY A 91 -6.79 7.32 1.02
C GLY A 91 -6.65 8.50 1.98
N HIS A 92 -6.84 8.26 3.28
CA HIS A 92 -6.67 9.29 4.30
C HIS A 92 -5.21 9.79 4.38
N SER A 93 -4.23 8.88 4.37
CA SER A 93 -2.82 9.24 4.41
C SER A 93 -2.39 10.10 3.23
N ILE A 94 -2.91 9.83 2.03
CA ILE A 94 -2.61 10.63 0.82
C ILE A 94 -3.19 12.04 0.96
N THR A 95 -4.49 12.14 1.26
CA THR A 95 -5.14 13.45 1.40
C THR A 95 -4.53 14.30 2.53
N GLN A 96 -4.13 13.66 3.62
CA GLN A 96 -3.44 14.33 4.73
C GLN A 96 -2.03 14.80 4.34
N ALA A 97 -1.28 13.99 3.57
CA ALA A 97 0.05 14.36 3.11
C ALA A 97 0.03 15.54 2.13
N MET A 98 -0.90 15.52 1.18
CA MET A 98 -1.12 16.65 0.26
C MET A 98 -1.46 17.96 1.00
N SER A 99 -2.22 17.86 2.09
CA SER A 99 -2.56 19.02 2.92
C SER A 99 -1.39 19.51 3.79
N THR A 100 -0.46 18.61 4.14
CA THR A 100 0.70 18.92 4.99
C THR A 100 1.85 19.50 4.18
N TYR A 101 2.03 19.05 2.94
CA TYR A 101 3.07 19.51 2.02
C TYR A 101 2.43 20.11 0.76
N PRO A 102 1.86 21.32 0.85
CA PRO A 102 1.18 21.96 -0.28
C PRO A 102 2.16 22.41 -1.38
N ASP A 103 3.43 22.61 -1.03
CA ASP A 103 4.47 23.12 -1.94
C ASP A 103 5.17 22.00 -2.73
N VAL A 104 4.82 20.73 -2.47
CA VAL A 104 5.31 19.55 -3.21
C VAL A 104 4.49 19.38 -4.49
N ASP A 105 5.12 18.97 -5.59
CA ASP A 105 4.43 18.73 -6.87
C ASP A 105 3.76 17.34 -6.88
N TRP A 106 2.46 17.31 -6.54
CA TRP A 106 1.62 16.11 -6.60
C TRP A 106 0.98 15.97 -7.98
N ARG A 107 1.54 15.14 -8.86
CA ARG A 107 1.09 15.10 -10.27
C ARG A 107 0.01 14.08 -10.54
N TYR A 108 0.29 12.81 -10.27
CA TYR A 108 -0.58 11.71 -10.71
C TYR A 108 -0.95 10.76 -9.57
N LEU A 109 -2.24 10.40 -9.54
CA LEU A 109 -2.77 9.29 -8.75
C LEU A 109 -3.25 8.20 -9.70
N PHE A 110 -2.52 7.09 -9.76
CA PHE A 110 -2.88 5.91 -10.52
C PHE A 110 -3.64 4.93 -9.63
N LEU A 111 -4.73 4.39 -10.15
CA LEU A 111 -5.54 3.37 -9.49
C LEU A 111 -5.57 2.14 -10.37
N GLN A 112 -5.17 1.01 -9.79
CA GLN A 112 -5.29 -0.27 -10.48
C GLN A 112 -6.77 -0.69 -10.54
N GLU A 113 -7.33 -0.76 -11.74
CA GLU A 113 -8.75 -1.13 -11.98
C GLU A 113 -8.99 -2.64 -11.88
N HIS A 114 -7.97 -3.44 -12.22
CA HIS A 114 -8.03 -4.90 -12.17
C HIS A 114 -7.02 -5.44 -11.17
N SER A 115 -7.50 -5.86 -9.99
CA SER A 115 -6.65 -6.56 -9.03
C SER A 115 -6.46 -8.01 -9.46
N VAL A 116 -5.22 -8.46 -9.51
CA VAL A 116 -4.90 -9.89 -9.50
C VAL A 116 -5.05 -10.36 -8.04
N ASP A 117 -5.57 -11.57 -7.82
CA ASP A 117 -5.71 -12.13 -6.47
C ASP A 117 -4.35 -12.02 -5.72
N ASP A 118 -4.35 -11.49 -4.50
CA ASP A 118 -3.13 -11.11 -3.74
C ASP A 118 -2.14 -12.28 -3.52
N LEU A 119 -2.61 -13.52 -3.69
CA LEU A 119 -1.83 -14.76 -3.53
C LEU A 119 -1.90 -15.66 -4.78
N ASP A 120 -2.15 -15.09 -5.95
CA ASP A 120 -2.10 -15.82 -7.21
C ASP A 120 -0.78 -15.57 -7.96
N PHE A 121 0.14 -16.53 -7.84
CA PHE A 121 1.45 -16.49 -8.46
C PHE A 121 1.53 -17.23 -9.80
N ARG A 122 0.39 -17.56 -10.43
CA ARG A 122 0.39 -18.23 -11.74
C ARG A 122 0.90 -17.27 -12.82
N ASN A 123 1.71 -17.79 -13.73
CA ASN A 123 2.23 -16.98 -14.84
C ASN A 123 1.10 -16.38 -15.69
N SER A 124 0.02 -17.13 -15.92
CA SER A 124 -1.12 -16.67 -16.72
C SER A 124 -1.86 -15.46 -16.13
N THR A 125 -1.82 -15.26 -14.81
CA THR A 125 -2.51 -14.15 -14.12
C THR A 125 -1.57 -13.01 -13.76
N THR A 126 -0.29 -13.30 -13.54
CA THR A 126 0.73 -12.28 -13.22
C THR A 126 1.40 -11.66 -14.47
N TRP A 127 1.24 -12.27 -15.66
CA TRP A 127 1.86 -11.78 -16.89
C TRP A 127 1.52 -10.32 -17.23
N PRO A 128 0.24 -9.86 -17.15
CA PRO A 128 -0.09 -8.47 -17.43
C PRO A 128 0.65 -7.48 -16.51
N MET A 129 0.78 -7.80 -15.22
CA MET A 129 1.52 -6.95 -14.26
C MET A 129 3.02 -6.90 -14.58
N GLN A 130 3.60 -8.00 -15.07
CA GLN A 130 5.00 -8.03 -15.51
C GLN A 130 5.22 -7.20 -16.78
N GLU A 131 4.22 -7.11 -17.66
CA GLU A 131 4.28 -6.27 -18.86
C GLU A 131 4.11 -4.78 -18.54
N GLU A 132 3.22 -4.43 -17.61
CA GLU A 132 3.08 -3.04 -17.12
C GLU A 132 4.38 -2.52 -16.51
N GLY A 133 5.06 -3.32 -15.67
CA GLY A 133 6.34 -2.93 -15.05
C GLY A 133 7.54 -2.89 -15.99
N ARG A 134 7.39 -3.28 -17.27
CA ARG A 134 8.47 -3.24 -18.30
C ARG A 134 8.44 -1.97 -19.16
N GLN A 135 7.33 -1.22 -19.14
CA GLN A 135 7.18 0.04 -19.87
C GLN A 135 7.74 1.20 -19.04
#